data_AF-A0A1L9VYZ8-F1
#
_entry.id   AF-A0A1L9VYZ8-F1
#
_cell.length_a   1.000
_cell.length_b   1.000
_cell.length_c   1.000
_cell.angle_alpha   90.00
_cell.angle_beta   90.00
_cell.angle_gamma   90.00
#
_symmetry.space_group_name_H-M   'P 1'
#
loop_
_entity.id
_entity.type
_entity.pdbx_description
1 polymer ?
#
loop_
_entity_poly.entity_id
_entity_poly.type
_entity_poly.pdbx_seq_one_letter_code
_entity_poly.pdbx_strand_id
1 'polypeptide(L)'
;MSLSERTDSTASHFRDNLSSILAKARHKEIWGINLQNGERHSVEIILEKFLSSHAAIPALQFSRASASIRKALEWRRYSEPRALLSDVECLLPELDLFHITLCHGQYVLWVEIDDRAIKAHSQTYQNLATPAGIVKLGLALMEKLATLLLAESCDPSYYSASCVVHFRTRTISATRKELLLCRALEELVTLIRFYYPEILGKAYIINPSDEYLTSLDIPESLLRNTVLLQNPQNLTDYLGSQIPPEYGGTGKTLTESDFLPNSNFHITSEESRDSKTQSDSTAVSAIIRTPEAEKYIPTSPRNPELMEEEPRLIYSETIGPPSIILDPDDLQTAVNLCPGKIGASLAFADSDMIVKYGHGVRLAEAEALYLVSTCTTIATPKLLSAYILDGTGYIIMSYEQGEPLEHYWDRVSEGEQNRILEQLRDYVNQMRDIAGNFIQGLDESPCRDGIFEAGYGDYTRYSYGPYSSEETFNEGIVQALRDRLSPKTLVGENDTESNFFNSEYILYQTVRGLKGHKIVFTHGDLHPGNIIVKDDGTVVLLDWGLAGFWPEYWEFYRAMFSPGWRASWDRMVERFIPPYYVEYSVIKRVFGTVWN
;
A
#
# COMPACT_ATOMS: atom_id res chain seq x y z
N MET A 1 19.96 18.62 33.94
CA MET A 1 19.82 19.33 32.66
C MET A 1 18.40 19.82 32.54
N SER A 2 18.18 21.01 31.97
CA SER A 2 16.86 21.51 31.60
C SER A 2 16.30 20.74 30.39
N LEU A 3 15.05 21.05 30.01
CA LEU A 3 14.47 20.59 28.74
C LEU A 3 15.18 21.23 27.53
N SER A 4 15.58 22.51 27.62
CA SER A 4 16.31 23.20 26.54
C SER A 4 17.70 22.64 26.28
N GLU A 5 18.47 22.32 27.33
CA GLU A 5 19.78 21.66 27.20
C GLU A 5 19.70 20.28 26.54
N ARG A 6 18.50 19.66 26.47
CA ARG A 6 18.26 18.42 25.75
C ARG A 6 17.84 18.64 24.31
N THR A 7 17.03 19.64 23.99
CA THR A 7 16.64 19.92 22.60
C THR A 7 17.84 20.32 21.74
N ASP A 8 18.72 21.18 22.25
CA ASP A 8 19.91 21.63 21.52
C ASP A 8 20.87 20.46 21.23
N SER A 9 21.00 19.54 22.19
CA SER A 9 21.80 18.32 22.07
C SER A 9 21.25 17.39 20.97
N THR A 10 19.93 17.17 20.95
CA THR A 10 19.26 16.36 19.93
C THR A 10 19.38 16.98 18.53
N ALA A 11 19.22 18.30 18.41
CA ALA A 11 19.35 19.00 17.13
C ALA A 11 20.78 18.96 16.57
N SER A 12 21.80 19.12 17.44
CA SER A 12 23.21 18.94 17.02
C SER A 12 23.46 17.50 16.57
N HIS A 13 23.05 16.51 17.36
CA HIS A 13 23.22 15.10 17.01
C HIS A 13 22.55 14.72 15.68
N PHE A 14 21.39 15.33 15.37
CA PHE A 14 20.71 15.12 14.10
C PHE A 14 21.51 15.69 12.91
N ARG A 15 22.10 16.89 13.07
CA ARG A 15 22.99 17.49 12.06
C ARG A 15 24.26 16.65 11.83
N ASP A 16 24.88 16.15 12.89
CA ASP A 16 26.10 15.35 12.79
C ASP A 16 25.84 14.02 12.03
N ASN A 17 24.67 13.40 12.25
CA ASN A 17 24.26 12.18 11.55
C ASN A 17 23.66 12.42 10.15
N LEU A 18 23.31 13.66 9.79
CA LEU A 18 22.64 13.98 8.51
C LEU A 18 23.42 13.48 7.30
N SER A 19 24.76 13.59 7.32
CA SER A 19 25.63 13.10 6.25
C SER A 19 25.44 11.60 5.95
N SER A 20 25.24 10.78 6.98
CA SER A 20 24.96 9.34 6.88
C SER A 20 23.55 9.09 6.33
N ILE A 21 22.57 9.89 6.76
CA ILE A 21 21.18 9.80 6.30
C ILE A 21 21.07 10.12 4.80
N LEU A 22 21.72 11.20 4.34
CA LEU A 22 21.75 11.57 2.91
C LEU A 22 22.48 10.53 2.05
N ALA A 23 23.50 9.87 2.60
CA ALA A 23 24.21 8.78 1.91
C ALA A 23 23.32 7.54 1.74
N LYS A 24 22.56 7.16 2.79
CA LYS A 24 21.59 6.04 2.72
C LYS A 24 20.45 6.32 1.74
N ALA A 25 19.78 7.46 1.87
CA ALA A 25 18.65 7.82 1.02
C ALA A 25 19.00 7.98 -0.47
N ARG A 26 20.30 8.12 -0.79
CA ARG A 26 20.86 8.47 -2.11
C ARG A 26 20.23 9.76 -2.70
N HIS A 27 19.68 10.62 -1.85
CA HIS A 27 18.95 11.84 -2.24
C HIS A 27 19.19 12.96 -1.22
N LYS A 28 19.00 14.22 -1.65
CA LYS A 28 19.49 15.40 -0.92
C LYS A 28 18.54 16.61 -0.94
N GLU A 29 17.42 16.55 -1.65
CA GLU A 29 16.48 17.67 -1.77
C GLU A 29 15.25 17.44 -0.89
N ILE A 30 14.80 18.48 -0.20
CA ILE A 30 13.47 18.52 0.39
C ILE A 30 12.90 19.94 0.41
N TRP A 31 11.64 20.06 -0.05
CA TRP A 31 10.83 21.29 -0.06
C TRP A 31 11.53 22.53 -0.64
N GLY A 32 12.32 22.38 -1.71
CA GLY A 32 13.10 23.47 -2.30
C GLY A 32 14.60 23.38 -2.02
N ILE A 33 15.00 22.82 -0.87
CA ILE A 33 16.31 23.00 -0.23
C ILE A 33 17.19 21.75 -0.37
N ASN A 34 18.49 21.96 -0.63
CA ASN A 34 19.49 20.89 -0.58
C ASN A 34 20.03 20.71 0.85
N LEU A 35 19.82 19.55 1.48
CA LEU A 35 20.22 19.30 2.87
C LEU A 35 21.74 19.18 3.09
N GLN A 36 22.55 19.06 2.04
CA GLN A 36 24.01 19.03 2.15
C GLN A 36 24.64 20.43 1.99
N ASN A 37 24.12 21.23 1.05
CA ASN A 37 24.76 22.46 0.56
C ASN A 37 23.86 23.71 0.67
N GLY A 38 22.62 23.58 1.14
CA GLY A 38 21.65 24.67 1.24
C GLY A 38 21.90 25.60 2.43
N GLU A 39 21.06 26.62 2.54
CA GLU A 39 21.18 27.61 3.61
C GLU A 39 20.94 26.97 4.98
N ARG A 40 21.87 27.23 5.90
CA ARG A 40 21.91 26.58 7.22
C ARG A 40 20.60 26.76 7.99
N HIS A 41 19.98 27.93 7.93
CA HIS A 41 18.74 28.22 8.65
C HIS A 41 17.57 27.37 8.11
N SER A 42 17.38 27.34 6.78
CA SER A 42 16.35 26.51 6.15
C SER A 42 16.54 25.02 6.46
N VAL A 43 17.79 24.53 6.48
CA VAL A 43 18.12 23.15 6.90
C VAL A 43 17.81 22.91 8.37
N GLU A 44 18.10 23.87 9.27
CA GLU A 44 17.74 23.78 10.70
C GLU A 44 16.21 23.71 10.89
N ILE A 45 15.43 24.55 10.21
CA ILE A 45 13.95 24.53 10.22
C ILE A 45 13.40 23.17 9.76
N ILE A 46 13.98 22.59 8.69
CA ILE A 46 13.56 21.27 8.19
C ILE A 46 13.79 20.19 9.25
N LEU A 47 14.98 20.15 9.87
CA LEU A 47 15.29 19.18 10.92
C LEU A 47 14.38 19.34 12.15
N GLU A 48 14.06 20.58 12.53
CA GLU A 48 13.13 20.90 13.63
C GLU A 48 11.70 20.40 13.37
N LYS A 49 11.20 20.48 12.13
CA LYS A 49 9.90 19.92 11.72
C LYS A 49 9.86 18.39 11.86
N PHE A 50 10.89 17.70 11.40
CA PHE A 50 11.01 16.23 11.55
C PHE A 50 11.21 15.80 13.02
N LEU A 51 11.87 16.61 13.85
CA LEU A 51 11.97 16.36 15.30
C LEU A 51 10.65 16.61 16.03
N SER A 52 9.91 17.67 15.69
CA SER A 52 8.71 18.09 16.41
C SER A 52 7.55 17.11 16.22
N SER A 53 7.31 16.70 14.98
CA SER A 53 6.35 15.63 14.63
C SER A 53 6.60 14.29 15.35
N HIS A 54 7.83 14.06 15.85
CA HIS A 54 8.24 12.84 16.55
C HIS A 54 8.52 13.06 18.06
N ALA A 55 8.18 14.22 18.62
CA ALA A 55 8.50 14.59 20.01
C ALA A 55 7.77 13.77 21.08
N ALA A 56 6.70 13.05 20.73
CA ALA A 56 5.83 12.33 21.67
C ALA A 56 6.55 11.29 22.56
N ILE A 57 7.68 10.73 22.11
CA ILE A 57 8.54 9.85 22.92
C ILE A 57 9.97 10.40 22.84
N PRO A 58 10.40 11.29 23.77
CA PRO A 58 11.70 11.97 23.68
C PRO A 58 12.91 11.04 23.59
N ALA A 59 12.83 9.83 24.17
CA ALA A 59 13.89 8.82 24.09
C ALA A 59 14.06 8.19 22.69
N LEU A 60 13.06 8.30 21.81
CA LEU A 60 13.07 7.77 20.45
C LEU A 60 13.00 8.87 19.37
N GLN A 61 12.87 10.14 19.77
CA GLN A 61 12.64 11.28 18.89
C GLN A 61 13.67 11.36 17.76
N PHE A 62 14.97 11.30 18.07
CA PHE A 62 16.04 11.32 17.07
C PHE A 62 15.93 10.14 16.08
N SER A 63 15.73 8.92 16.57
CA SER A 63 15.67 7.72 15.73
C SER A 63 14.45 7.76 14.79
N ARG A 64 13.28 8.17 15.30
CA ARG A 64 12.05 8.29 14.50
C ARG A 64 12.13 9.43 13.49
N ALA A 65 12.63 10.60 13.89
CA ALA A 65 12.86 11.73 12.99
C ALA A 65 13.87 11.38 11.88
N SER A 66 14.93 10.65 12.21
CA SER A 66 15.94 10.18 11.25
C SER A 66 15.37 9.18 10.25
N ALA A 67 14.54 8.23 10.69
CA ALA A 67 13.85 7.31 9.80
C ALA A 67 12.83 8.05 8.92
N SER A 68 12.07 9.00 9.49
CA SER A 68 11.06 9.77 8.76
C SER A 68 11.67 10.68 7.69
N ILE A 69 12.73 11.44 8.00
CA ILE A 69 13.38 12.29 6.98
C ILE A 69 14.08 11.44 5.90
N ARG A 70 14.62 10.27 6.27
CA ARG A 70 15.20 9.33 5.30
C ARG A 70 14.12 8.81 4.33
N LYS A 71 13.00 8.31 4.87
CA LYS A 71 11.85 7.82 4.08
C LYS A 71 11.29 8.92 3.16
N ALA A 72 11.25 10.17 3.62
CA ALA A 72 10.86 11.31 2.80
C ALA A 72 11.85 11.58 1.65
N LEU A 73 13.17 11.56 1.91
CA LEU A 73 14.19 11.72 0.87
C LEU A 73 14.18 10.56 -0.14
N GLU A 74 13.96 9.33 0.33
CA GLU A 74 13.81 8.13 -0.51
C GLU A 74 12.56 8.24 -1.40
N TRP A 75 11.42 8.64 -0.85
CA TRP A 75 10.20 8.89 -1.64
C TRP A 75 10.39 10.00 -2.68
N ARG A 76 10.99 11.13 -2.31
CA ARG A 76 11.27 12.25 -3.24
C ARG A 76 12.16 11.86 -4.41
N ARG A 77 13.11 10.95 -4.21
CA ARG A 77 13.98 10.37 -5.27
C ARG A 77 13.20 9.62 -6.35
N TYR A 78 12.05 9.02 -6.01
CA TYR A 78 11.27 8.19 -6.94
C TYR A 78 10.01 8.88 -7.45
N SER A 79 9.39 9.76 -6.65
CA SER A 79 8.14 10.45 -7.00
C SER A 79 8.33 11.88 -7.52
N GLU A 80 9.55 12.43 -7.44
CA GLU A 80 9.96 13.75 -7.94
C GLU A 80 8.88 14.85 -7.80
N PRO A 81 8.29 15.08 -6.59
CA PRO A 81 7.09 15.92 -6.43
C PRO A 81 7.29 17.35 -6.90
N ARG A 82 8.52 17.85 -6.90
CA ARG A 82 8.89 19.18 -7.40
C ARG A 82 8.72 19.34 -8.92
N ALA A 83 8.77 18.26 -9.71
CA ALA A 83 8.46 18.29 -11.14
C ALA A 83 6.97 18.59 -11.40
N LEU A 84 6.09 18.26 -10.44
CA LEU A 84 4.66 18.57 -10.50
C LEU A 84 4.39 20.09 -10.43
N LEU A 85 5.33 20.91 -9.95
CA LEU A 85 5.21 22.36 -10.02
C LEU A 85 5.20 22.83 -11.47
N SER A 86 6.17 22.45 -12.30
CA SER A 86 6.23 22.88 -13.71
C SER A 86 5.03 22.42 -14.54
N ASP A 87 4.43 21.28 -14.20
CA ASP A 87 3.25 20.74 -14.88
C ASP A 87 1.94 21.47 -14.49
N VAL A 88 1.90 22.16 -13.33
CA VAL A 88 0.65 22.59 -12.69
C VAL A 88 0.65 24.08 -12.29
N GLU A 89 1.79 24.77 -12.18
CA GLU A 89 1.87 26.19 -11.80
C GLU A 89 1.10 27.13 -12.76
N CYS A 90 0.99 26.79 -14.04
CA CYS A 90 0.16 27.53 -14.99
C CYS A 90 -1.35 27.30 -14.79
N LEU A 91 -1.73 26.18 -14.17
CA LEU A 91 -3.13 25.77 -13.98
C LEU A 91 -3.69 26.21 -12.62
N LEU A 92 -2.87 26.28 -11.55
CA LEU A 92 -3.34 26.69 -10.23
C LEU A 92 -4.17 28.00 -10.25
N PRO A 93 -3.76 29.08 -10.96
CA PRO A 93 -4.55 30.30 -11.09
C PRO A 93 -5.89 30.15 -11.83
N GLU A 94 -5.99 29.19 -12.75
CA GLU A 94 -7.18 29.01 -13.61
C GLU A 94 -8.27 28.14 -12.97
N LEU A 95 -7.95 27.46 -11.86
CA LEU A 95 -8.88 26.55 -11.19
C LEU A 95 -9.82 27.25 -10.19
N ASP A 96 -9.39 28.36 -9.56
CA ASP A 96 -10.13 29.08 -8.49
C ASP A 96 -10.59 28.17 -7.33
N LEU A 97 -9.92 27.01 -7.16
CA LEU A 97 -10.20 25.98 -6.15
C LEU A 97 -9.22 26.03 -4.97
N PHE A 98 -8.10 26.73 -5.11
CA PHE A 98 -7.00 26.74 -4.16
C PHE A 98 -6.37 28.12 -4.12
N HIS A 99 -6.02 28.60 -2.93
CA HIS A 99 -5.30 29.86 -2.73
C HIS A 99 -4.31 29.72 -1.58
N ILE A 100 -3.21 30.47 -1.62
CA ILE A 100 -2.32 30.63 -0.46
C ILE A 100 -2.29 32.12 -0.12
N THR A 101 -2.79 32.52 1.04
CA THR A 101 -2.78 33.92 1.50
C THR A 101 -1.94 34.09 2.76
N LEU A 102 -1.56 35.32 3.08
CA LEU A 102 -0.88 35.66 4.34
C LEU A 102 -1.83 36.46 5.25
N CYS A 103 -2.17 35.91 6.42
CA CYS A 103 -3.09 36.53 7.38
C CYS A 103 -2.41 36.64 8.75
N HIS A 104 -2.37 37.83 9.35
CA HIS A 104 -1.72 38.07 10.66
C HIS A 104 -0.26 37.57 10.81
N GLY A 105 0.48 37.41 9.70
CA GLY A 105 1.84 36.85 9.72
C GLY A 105 1.90 35.32 9.75
N GLN A 106 0.81 34.64 9.42
CA GLN A 106 0.75 33.20 9.20
C GLN A 106 0.18 32.91 7.81
N TYR A 107 0.79 31.98 7.06
CA TYR A 107 0.21 31.52 5.80
C TYR A 107 -1.06 30.69 6.03
N VAL A 108 -2.03 30.85 5.14
CA VAL A 108 -3.27 30.08 5.10
C VAL A 108 -3.43 29.48 3.71
N LEU A 109 -3.44 28.15 3.64
CA LEU A 109 -3.86 27.40 2.46
C LEU A 109 -5.38 27.28 2.48
N TRP A 110 -6.03 27.75 1.45
CA TRP A 110 -7.47 27.62 1.23
C TRP A 110 -7.72 26.55 0.18
N VAL A 111 -8.68 25.67 0.44
CA VAL A 111 -9.07 24.55 -0.41
C VAL A 111 -10.59 24.55 -0.53
N GLU A 112 -11.12 24.85 -1.71
CA GLU A 112 -12.55 24.75 -1.98
C GLU A 112 -12.87 23.41 -2.62
N ILE A 113 -13.90 22.74 -2.10
CA ILE A 113 -14.41 21.47 -2.63
C ILE A 113 -15.81 21.72 -3.20
N ASP A 114 -15.86 21.94 -4.52
CA ASP A 114 -17.07 21.97 -5.34
C ASP A 114 -16.94 20.99 -6.52
N ASP A 115 -17.74 19.93 -6.49
CA ASP A 115 -17.89 18.96 -7.59
C ASP A 115 -18.17 19.60 -8.94
N ARG A 116 -18.85 20.77 -8.97
CA ARG A 116 -19.19 21.46 -10.21
C ARG A 116 -17.98 22.13 -10.83
N ALA A 117 -17.18 22.82 -10.03
CA ALA A 117 -15.91 23.40 -10.47
C ALA A 117 -14.95 22.28 -10.90
N ILE A 118 -14.72 21.27 -10.05
CA ILE A 118 -13.86 20.11 -10.38
C ILE A 118 -14.31 19.44 -11.70
N LYS A 119 -15.63 19.23 -11.90
CA LYS A 119 -16.21 18.68 -13.15
C LYS A 119 -16.11 19.61 -14.36
N ALA A 120 -16.12 20.93 -14.16
CA ALA A 120 -15.91 21.89 -15.23
C ALA A 120 -14.45 21.85 -15.68
N HIS A 121 -13.51 22.02 -14.73
CA HIS A 121 -12.08 22.01 -15.02
C HIS A 121 -11.57 20.64 -15.47
N SER A 122 -12.20 19.51 -15.11
CA SER A 122 -11.85 18.18 -15.64
C SER A 122 -12.11 18.01 -17.15
N GLN A 123 -12.86 18.92 -17.78
CA GLN A 123 -13.03 18.95 -19.25
C GLN A 123 -11.85 19.63 -19.94
N THR A 124 -11.21 20.59 -19.26
CA THR A 124 -10.01 21.32 -19.72
C THR A 124 -8.74 20.53 -19.39
N TYR A 125 -8.64 19.99 -18.17
CA TYR A 125 -7.49 19.26 -17.65
C TYR A 125 -7.90 17.84 -17.22
N GLN A 126 -7.74 16.87 -18.13
CA GLN A 126 -8.26 15.51 -18.00
C GLN A 126 -7.79 14.77 -16.74
N ASN A 127 -6.62 15.12 -16.19
CA ASN A 127 -6.08 14.51 -14.98
C ASN A 127 -7.02 14.68 -13.76
N LEU A 128 -7.76 15.80 -13.66
CA LEU A 128 -8.77 16.04 -12.61
C LEU A 128 -9.95 15.04 -12.64
N ALA A 129 -10.11 14.26 -13.71
CA ALA A 129 -11.09 13.17 -13.75
C ALA A 129 -10.61 11.88 -13.03
N THR A 130 -9.40 11.88 -12.45
CA THR A 130 -8.75 10.71 -11.84
C THR A 130 -8.24 11.02 -10.42
N PRO A 131 -8.27 10.06 -9.48
CA PRO A 131 -7.70 10.26 -8.15
C PRO A 131 -6.22 10.68 -8.20
N ALA A 132 -5.39 9.98 -8.99
CA ALA A 132 -3.97 10.27 -9.12
C ALA A 132 -3.67 11.70 -9.64
N GLY A 133 -4.54 12.28 -10.48
CA GLY A 133 -4.41 13.67 -10.92
C GLY A 133 -4.76 14.69 -9.83
N ILE A 134 -5.74 14.39 -8.99
CA ILE A 134 -6.07 15.19 -7.79
C ILE A 134 -4.93 15.10 -6.76
N VAL A 135 -4.35 13.92 -6.58
CA VAL A 135 -3.17 13.71 -5.72
C VAL A 135 -1.96 14.51 -6.22
N LYS A 136 -1.64 14.45 -7.52
CA LYS A 136 -0.56 15.27 -8.11
C LYS A 136 -0.77 16.78 -7.90
N LEU A 137 -2.00 17.25 -8.04
CA LEU A 137 -2.38 18.65 -7.80
C LEU A 137 -2.19 19.06 -6.33
N GLY A 138 -2.64 18.23 -5.38
CA GLY A 138 -2.42 18.44 -3.95
C GLY A 138 -0.93 18.42 -3.56
N LEU A 139 -0.13 17.53 -4.15
CA LEU A 139 1.32 17.52 -3.94
C LEU A 139 2.01 18.78 -4.48
N ALA A 140 1.63 19.27 -5.67
CA ALA A 140 2.18 20.52 -6.21
C ALA A 140 1.87 21.73 -5.31
N LEU A 141 0.66 21.80 -4.74
CA LEU A 141 0.30 22.82 -3.75
C LEU A 141 1.13 22.71 -2.46
N MET A 142 1.40 21.49 -1.97
CA MET A 142 2.24 21.27 -0.79
C MET A 142 3.71 21.63 -1.04
N GLU A 143 4.27 21.36 -2.22
CA GLU A 143 5.60 21.86 -2.63
C GLU A 143 5.64 23.39 -2.66
N LYS A 144 4.63 24.04 -3.24
CA LYS A 144 4.54 25.50 -3.35
C LYS A 144 4.46 26.15 -1.96
N LEU A 145 3.60 25.62 -1.09
CA LEU A 145 3.42 26.08 0.29
C LEU A 145 4.69 25.88 1.13
N ALA A 146 5.33 24.72 1.04
CA ALA A 146 6.57 24.45 1.77
C ALA A 146 7.73 25.34 1.28
N THR A 147 7.78 25.66 -0.03
CA THR A 147 8.73 26.62 -0.59
C THR A 147 8.51 28.03 -0.03
N LEU A 148 7.25 28.50 0.08
CA LEU A 148 6.92 29.81 0.66
C LEU A 148 7.31 29.90 2.15
N LEU A 149 6.94 28.89 2.94
CA LEU A 149 7.26 28.81 4.37
C LEU A 149 8.77 28.84 4.66
N LEU A 150 9.60 28.34 3.74
CA LEU A 150 11.07 28.36 3.87
C LEU A 150 11.71 29.64 3.30
N ALA A 151 11.02 30.37 2.41
CA ALA A 151 11.54 31.59 1.77
C ALA A 151 11.46 32.84 2.66
N GLU A 152 10.40 32.99 3.47
CA GLU A 152 10.21 34.14 4.38
C GLU A 152 10.70 33.86 5.82
N SER A 153 11.57 32.86 5.99
CA SER A 153 11.97 32.33 7.30
C SER A 153 12.90 33.24 8.11
N CYS A 154 12.32 34.28 8.74
CA CYS A 154 12.96 35.15 9.72
C CYS A 154 12.14 35.35 11.01
N ASP A 155 10.88 34.91 11.06
CA ASP A 155 9.98 35.05 12.22
C ASP A 155 9.30 33.70 12.55
N PRO A 156 9.29 33.26 13.82
CA PRO A 156 8.61 32.03 14.25
C PRO A 156 7.11 31.92 13.92
N SER A 157 6.39 32.99 13.59
CA SER A 157 4.98 32.86 13.17
C SER A 157 4.80 32.07 11.86
N TYR A 158 5.86 31.95 11.05
CA TYR A 158 5.86 31.29 9.74
C TYR A 158 6.25 29.80 9.81
N TYR A 159 6.43 29.20 10.99
CA TYR A 159 6.83 27.79 11.08
C TYR A 159 5.79 26.80 10.53
N SER A 160 4.48 27.14 10.47
CA SER A 160 3.46 26.27 9.87
C SER A 160 2.26 27.07 9.33
N ALA A 161 1.68 26.60 8.23
CA ALA A 161 0.48 27.18 7.66
C ALA A 161 -0.79 26.66 8.36
N SER A 162 -1.85 27.45 8.39
CA SER A 162 -3.21 26.95 8.62
C SER A 162 -3.78 26.42 7.29
N CYS A 163 -4.64 25.41 7.35
CA CYS A 163 -5.39 24.89 6.20
C CYS A 163 -6.89 25.12 6.42
N VAL A 164 -7.60 25.65 5.43
CA VAL A 164 -9.05 25.87 5.45
C VAL A 164 -9.67 25.09 4.30
N VAL A 165 -10.50 24.09 4.61
CA VAL A 165 -11.17 23.23 3.63
C VAL A 165 -12.67 23.56 3.65
N HIS A 166 -13.19 24.11 2.56
CA HIS A 166 -14.56 24.58 2.46
C HIS A 166 -15.36 23.74 1.46
N PHE A 167 -16.35 23.00 1.96
CA PHE A 167 -17.27 22.23 1.13
C PHE A 167 -18.41 23.15 0.67
N ARG A 168 -18.50 23.42 -0.64
CA ARG A 168 -19.60 24.21 -1.25
C ARG A 168 -20.73 23.34 -1.80
N THR A 169 -20.62 22.02 -1.70
CA THR A 169 -21.63 21.05 -2.18
C THR A 169 -22.86 21.00 -1.27
N ARG A 170 -24.03 20.72 -1.86
CA ARG A 170 -25.27 20.47 -1.12
C ARG A 170 -25.49 18.98 -0.93
N THR A 171 -26.10 18.62 0.19
CA THR A 171 -26.66 17.29 0.48
C THR A 171 -27.38 16.67 -0.72
N ILE A 172 -26.98 15.45 -1.12
CA ILE A 172 -27.78 14.37 -1.74
C ILE A 172 -26.87 13.16 -2.07
N SER A 173 -27.16 12.03 -1.43
CA SER A 173 -26.76 10.62 -1.72
C SER A 173 -25.47 10.33 -2.51
N ALA A 174 -24.52 9.70 -1.82
CA ALA A 174 -23.32 9.02 -2.32
C ALA A 174 -23.38 8.54 -3.79
N THR A 175 -22.69 9.23 -4.69
CA THR A 175 -22.48 8.77 -6.08
C THR A 175 -21.11 8.11 -6.27
N ARG A 176 -20.96 7.35 -7.36
CA ARG A 176 -19.70 6.69 -7.76
C ARG A 176 -18.52 7.67 -7.96
N LYS A 177 -18.75 8.99 -7.94
CA LYS A 177 -17.69 10.01 -8.07
C LYS A 177 -17.16 10.53 -6.73
N GLU A 178 -17.98 10.67 -5.69
CA GLU A 178 -17.45 11.02 -4.36
C GLU A 178 -16.41 10.00 -3.89
N LEU A 179 -16.63 8.71 -4.18
CA LEU A 179 -15.66 7.64 -3.89
C LEU A 179 -14.28 7.85 -4.57
N LEU A 180 -14.19 8.61 -5.67
CA LEU A 180 -12.91 8.96 -6.30
C LEU A 180 -12.21 10.12 -5.57
N LEU A 181 -13.00 11.06 -5.05
CA LEU A 181 -12.51 12.22 -4.31
C LEU A 181 -12.08 11.83 -2.88
N CYS A 182 -12.86 10.99 -2.19
CA CYS A 182 -12.49 10.42 -0.89
C CYS A 182 -11.14 9.69 -0.99
N ARG A 183 -10.99 8.75 -1.93
CA ARG A 183 -9.73 8.03 -2.17
C ARG A 183 -8.54 8.96 -2.43
N ALA A 184 -8.72 9.99 -3.26
CA ALA A 184 -7.66 10.96 -3.53
C ALA A 184 -7.26 11.76 -2.27
N LEU A 185 -8.20 12.03 -1.37
CA LEU A 185 -7.97 12.80 -0.15
C LEU A 185 -7.47 11.92 1.02
N GLU A 186 -7.87 10.64 1.09
CA GLU A 186 -7.24 9.60 1.92
C GLU A 186 -5.75 9.44 1.55
N GLU A 187 -5.45 9.34 0.25
CA GLU A 187 -4.08 9.24 -0.27
C GLU A 187 -3.28 10.52 0.04
N LEU A 188 -3.83 11.71 -0.23
CA LEU A 188 -3.18 12.99 0.11
C LEU A 188 -2.93 13.15 1.62
N VAL A 189 -3.90 12.82 2.48
CA VAL A 189 -3.72 12.85 3.95
C VAL A 189 -2.57 11.93 4.37
N THR A 190 -2.47 10.76 3.76
CA THR A 190 -1.39 9.79 4.01
C THR A 190 -0.03 10.32 3.56
N LEU A 191 0.06 10.88 2.34
CA LEU A 191 1.30 11.46 1.80
C LEU A 191 1.76 12.70 2.59
N ILE A 192 0.82 13.56 3.02
CA ILE A 192 1.09 14.73 3.87
C ILE A 192 1.64 14.28 5.24
N ARG A 193 1.01 13.28 5.89
CA ARG A 193 1.49 12.69 7.16
C ARG A 193 2.94 12.24 7.10
N PHE A 194 3.35 11.57 6.02
CA PHE A 194 4.70 10.98 5.93
C PHE A 194 5.78 11.92 5.36
N TYR A 195 5.42 12.83 4.46
CA TYR A 195 6.39 13.57 3.64
C TYR A 195 6.34 15.10 3.78
N TYR A 196 5.34 15.64 4.49
CA TYR A 196 5.20 17.06 4.80
C TYR A 196 4.91 17.34 6.30
N PRO A 197 5.59 16.67 7.27
CA PRO A 197 5.36 16.89 8.69
C PRO A 197 5.56 18.36 9.09
N GLU A 198 4.69 18.85 9.97
CA GLU A 198 4.67 20.23 10.49
C GLU A 198 4.63 21.34 9.41
N ILE A 199 4.27 21.03 8.15
CA ILE A 199 3.97 22.05 7.12
C ILE A 199 2.59 22.69 7.39
N LEU A 200 1.60 21.88 7.74
CA LEU A 200 0.28 22.32 8.19
C LEU A 200 0.17 22.18 9.71
N GLY A 201 -0.18 23.26 10.41
CA GLY A 201 -0.30 23.28 11.88
C GLY A 201 -1.71 23.05 12.40
N LYS A 202 -2.72 23.69 11.79
CA LYS A 202 -4.15 23.52 12.11
C LYS A 202 -4.99 23.43 10.85
N ALA A 203 -6.04 22.61 10.90
CA ALA A 203 -7.05 22.50 9.86
C ALA A 203 -8.40 23.05 10.32
N TYR A 204 -9.11 23.71 9.41
CA TYR A 204 -10.45 24.26 9.62
C TYR A 204 -11.36 23.72 8.52
N ILE A 205 -12.28 22.81 8.85
CA ILE A 205 -13.18 22.19 7.88
C ILE A 205 -14.56 22.84 8.00
N ILE A 206 -15.03 23.41 6.90
CA ILE A 206 -16.23 24.24 6.84
C ILE A 206 -17.30 23.54 6.01
N ASN A 207 -18.49 23.39 6.60
CA ASN A 207 -19.65 22.64 6.09
C ASN A 207 -19.36 21.16 5.74
N PRO A 208 -18.62 20.39 6.56
CA PRO A 208 -18.44 18.96 6.29
C PRO A 208 -19.79 18.23 6.29
N SER A 209 -19.97 17.25 5.39
CA SER A 209 -21.06 16.28 5.52
C SER A 209 -20.63 15.11 6.41
N ASP A 210 -21.54 14.63 7.25
CA ASP A 210 -21.27 13.53 8.18
C ASP A 210 -20.85 12.25 7.42
N GLU A 211 -21.54 11.94 6.32
CA GLU A 211 -21.22 10.80 5.42
C GLU A 211 -19.75 10.84 4.95
N TYR A 212 -19.26 12.02 4.54
CA TYR A 212 -17.90 12.21 4.07
C TYR A 212 -16.87 12.09 5.20
N LEU A 213 -17.13 12.69 6.38
CA LEU A 213 -16.25 12.53 7.54
C LEU A 213 -16.18 11.07 8.02
N THR A 214 -17.28 10.32 7.92
CA THR A 214 -17.27 8.88 8.25
C THR A 214 -16.59 7.99 7.21
N SER A 215 -16.33 8.46 5.99
CA SER A 215 -15.61 7.67 4.98
C SER A 215 -14.09 7.84 5.04
N LEU A 216 -13.57 8.95 5.58
CA LEU A 216 -12.13 9.20 5.62
C LEU A 216 -11.44 8.55 6.83
N ASP A 217 -10.48 7.67 6.57
CA ASP A 217 -9.59 7.02 7.54
C ASP A 217 -8.51 8.01 8.06
N ILE A 218 -8.93 9.10 8.74
CA ILE A 218 -8.03 10.16 9.21
C ILE A 218 -7.41 9.80 10.57
N PRO A 219 -6.07 9.78 10.70
CA PRO A 219 -5.41 9.56 11.98
C PRO A 219 -5.79 10.59 13.06
N GLU A 220 -6.03 10.09 14.27
CA GLU A 220 -6.29 10.83 15.52
C GLU A 220 -5.30 11.99 15.80
N SER A 221 -4.06 11.90 15.34
CA SER A 221 -3.07 12.98 15.43
C SER A 221 -3.43 14.22 14.61
N LEU A 222 -4.05 14.05 13.44
CA LEU A 222 -4.52 15.14 12.58
C LEU A 222 -5.88 15.66 13.04
N LEU A 223 -6.78 14.77 13.49
CA LEU A 223 -8.07 15.14 14.05
C LEU A 223 -7.93 16.09 15.26
N ARG A 224 -6.94 15.86 16.14
CA ARG A 224 -6.64 16.76 17.27
C ARG A 224 -6.30 18.21 16.90
N ASN A 225 -5.81 18.45 15.69
CA ASN A 225 -5.50 19.79 15.17
C ASN A 225 -6.56 20.32 14.19
N THR A 226 -7.71 19.65 14.09
CA THR A 226 -8.81 19.98 13.17
C THR A 226 -9.99 20.59 13.90
N VAL A 227 -10.54 21.69 13.38
CA VAL A 227 -11.76 22.35 13.87
C VAL A 227 -12.86 22.23 12.81
N LEU A 228 -14.04 21.74 13.20
CA LEU A 228 -15.22 21.67 12.32
C LEU A 228 -16.11 22.91 12.53
N LEU A 229 -16.51 23.56 11.44
CA LEU A 229 -17.35 24.77 11.43
C LEU A 229 -18.58 24.58 10.54
N GLN A 230 -19.77 24.93 11.05
CA GLN A 230 -21.04 24.89 10.33
C GLN A 230 -21.47 26.26 9.75
N ASN A 231 -20.55 27.24 9.80
CA ASN A 231 -20.74 28.58 9.23
C ASN A 231 -19.35 29.17 8.89
N PRO A 232 -19.07 29.53 7.63
CA PRO A 232 -17.79 30.13 7.24
C PRO A 232 -17.41 31.37 8.05
N GLN A 233 -18.41 32.17 8.47
CA GLN A 233 -18.20 33.44 9.18
C GLN A 233 -17.55 33.26 10.57
N ASN A 234 -17.72 32.09 11.19
CA ASN A 234 -17.13 31.77 12.50
C ASN A 234 -15.60 31.58 12.43
N LEU A 235 -14.99 31.51 11.23
CA LEU A 235 -13.54 31.41 11.08
C LEU A 235 -12.80 32.64 11.65
N THR A 236 -13.48 33.79 11.72
CA THR A 236 -12.98 35.01 12.36
C THR A 236 -12.59 34.83 13.82
N ASP A 237 -13.27 33.96 14.57
CA ASP A 237 -12.95 33.66 15.98
C ASP A 237 -11.61 32.91 16.15
N TYR A 238 -11.08 32.32 15.06
CA TYR A 238 -9.89 31.47 15.08
C TYR A 238 -8.68 32.06 14.33
N LEU A 239 -8.90 32.73 13.19
CA LEU A 239 -7.86 33.34 12.35
C LEU A 239 -7.88 34.89 12.40
N GLY A 240 -8.85 35.47 13.12
CA GLY A 240 -9.00 36.91 13.30
C GLY A 240 -9.61 37.63 12.10
N SER A 241 -9.79 38.95 12.22
CA SER A 241 -10.53 39.77 11.25
C SER A 241 -9.77 40.12 9.95
N GLN A 242 -8.56 39.63 9.72
CA GLN A 242 -7.81 39.85 8.47
C GLN A 242 -8.10 38.81 7.38
N ILE A 243 -8.88 37.76 7.68
CA ILE A 243 -9.31 36.78 6.67
C ILE A 243 -10.27 37.40 5.64
N PRO A 244 -10.52 36.72 4.50
CA PRO A 244 -11.39 37.25 3.46
C PRO A 244 -12.84 37.48 3.90
N PRO A 245 -13.57 38.43 3.28
CA PRO A 245 -14.96 38.74 3.64
C PRO A 245 -15.94 37.57 3.50
N GLU A 246 -15.66 36.61 2.61
CA GLU A 246 -16.44 35.37 2.46
C GLU A 246 -16.49 34.54 3.75
N TYR A 247 -15.41 34.60 4.54
CA TYR A 247 -15.26 33.96 5.85
C TYR A 247 -15.53 34.92 7.02
N GLY A 248 -16.17 36.07 6.75
CA GLY A 248 -16.64 37.05 7.75
C GLY A 248 -15.60 38.09 8.17
N GLY A 249 -14.39 38.04 7.59
CA GLY A 249 -13.34 38.99 7.90
C GLY A 249 -13.50 40.36 7.22
N THR A 250 -12.51 41.20 7.46
CA THR A 250 -12.35 42.56 6.90
C THR A 250 -11.11 42.68 6.00
N GLY A 251 -10.51 41.54 5.63
CA GLY A 251 -9.39 41.46 4.72
C GLY A 251 -9.77 41.69 3.25
N LYS A 252 -8.79 41.47 2.38
CA LYS A 252 -8.96 41.37 0.92
C LYS A 252 -9.71 40.09 0.53
N THR A 253 -10.17 39.98 -0.71
CA THR A 253 -10.62 38.67 -1.24
C THR A 253 -9.45 37.68 -1.33
N LEU A 254 -9.76 36.39 -1.48
CA LEU A 254 -8.79 35.35 -1.78
C LEU A 254 -7.91 35.76 -2.99
N THR A 255 -8.55 36.03 -4.12
CA THR A 255 -7.94 36.43 -5.40
C THR A 255 -7.12 37.73 -5.35
N GLU A 256 -7.36 38.64 -4.40
CA GLU A 256 -6.58 39.88 -4.20
C GLU A 256 -5.35 39.70 -3.27
N SER A 257 -5.22 38.54 -2.63
CA SER A 257 -4.20 38.22 -1.62
C SER A 257 -3.52 36.86 -1.80
N ASP A 258 -3.79 36.19 -2.92
CA ASP A 258 -3.24 34.89 -3.29
C ASP A 258 -1.80 34.99 -3.80
N PHE A 259 -0.97 34.03 -3.39
CA PHE A 259 0.43 33.87 -3.78
C PHE A 259 0.61 32.85 -4.94
N LEU A 260 -0.47 32.32 -5.52
CA LEU A 260 -0.42 31.40 -6.66
C LEU A 260 -0.30 32.11 -8.03
N PRO A 261 -0.97 33.26 -8.32
CA PRO A 261 -0.77 34.09 -9.53
C PRO A 261 0.04 35.37 -9.23
N ASN A 262 0.62 36.11 -10.18
CA ASN A 262 0.47 36.10 -11.64
C ASN A 262 1.76 36.59 -12.34
N SER A 263 2.23 35.92 -13.40
CA SER A 263 3.48 36.22 -14.10
C SER A 263 3.36 37.33 -15.16
N ASN A 264 2.84 38.50 -14.76
CA ASN A 264 2.68 39.67 -15.63
C ASN A 264 4.04 40.28 -16.04
N PHE A 265 4.61 39.77 -17.13
CA PHE A 265 5.74 40.38 -17.85
C PHE A 265 5.31 41.69 -18.54
N HIS A 266 5.11 42.74 -17.75
CA HIS A 266 5.06 44.11 -18.26
C HIS A 266 6.45 44.51 -18.78
N ILE A 267 6.70 44.28 -20.07
CA ILE A 267 7.88 44.82 -20.76
C ILE A 267 7.67 46.32 -21.00
N THR A 268 7.87 47.11 -19.95
CA THR A 268 8.09 48.56 -20.05
C THR A 268 9.56 48.81 -20.40
N SER A 269 9.93 48.56 -21.65
CA SER A 269 11.25 48.90 -22.20
C SER A 269 11.15 50.20 -23.00
N GLU A 270 11.43 51.33 -22.37
CA GLU A 270 11.69 52.57 -23.10
C GLU A 270 13.02 52.49 -23.86
N GLU A 271 13.01 53.01 -25.09
CA GLU A 271 14.10 53.32 -26.01
C GLU A 271 15.49 52.63 -25.87
N SER A 272 15.85 51.82 -26.88
CA SER A 272 17.17 51.99 -27.55
C SER A 272 17.13 51.57 -29.03
N ARG A 273 16.96 52.60 -29.86
CA ARG A 273 17.17 52.79 -31.31
C ARG A 273 17.88 51.72 -32.15
N ASP A 274 17.44 51.68 -33.42
CA ASP A 274 18.14 51.28 -34.65
C ASP A 274 18.50 49.78 -34.82
N SER A 275 18.15 49.08 -35.92
CA SER A 275 17.69 49.56 -37.24
C SER A 275 16.97 48.48 -38.09
N LYS A 276 16.25 48.99 -39.12
CA LYS A 276 15.76 48.39 -40.39
C LYS A 276 16.28 46.97 -40.73
N THR A 277 15.51 46.07 -41.37
CA THR A 277 14.73 46.30 -42.62
C THR A 277 13.67 45.19 -42.87
N GLN A 278 12.75 45.46 -43.80
CA GLN A 278 11.87 44.52 -44.53
C GLN A 278 12.61 43.25 -45.05
N SER A 279 12.00 42.10 -45.34
CA SER A 279 10.64 41.52 -45.09
C SER A 279 10.73 39.98 -45.40
N ASP A 280 9.74 39.12 -45.70
CA ASP A 280 8.32 39.24 -46.11
C ASP A 280 7.53 37.92 -45.90
N SER A 281 6.29 37.89 -46.39
CA SER A 281 5.44 36.72 -46.73
C SER A 281 6.09 35.80 -47.80
N THR A 282 5.71 34.54 -48.06
CA THR A 282 4.42 33.79 -48.02
C THR A 282 4.66 32.31 -47.63
N ALA A 283 3.89 31.67 -46.75
CA ALA A 283 2.54 31.09 -46.93
C ALA A 283 2.46 29.72 -47.67
N VAL A 284 2.25 28.66 -46.87
CA VAL A 284 1.42 27.45 -47.11
C VAL A 284 1.64 26.57 -48.35
N SER A 285 2.13 25.34 -48.10
CA SER A 285 1.48 24.11 -48.62
C SER A 285 1.82 22.91 -47.72
N ALA A 286 0.88 21.99 -47.52
CA ALA A 286 1.07 20.79 -46.71
C ALA A 286 0.59 19.54 -47.46
N ILE A 287 1.31 18.41 -47.36
CA ILE A 287 0.86 17.05 -47.72
C ILE A 287 1.59 16.00 -46.86
N ILE A 288 0.84 15.47 -45.89
CA ILE A 288 0.65 14.04 -45.54
C ILE A 288 1.85 13.05 -45.71
N ARG A 289 2.45 12.71 -44.56
CA ARG A 289 2.82 11.35 -44.03
C ARG A 289 3.74 10.36 -44.81
N THR A 290 4.93 10.16 -44.24
CA THR A 290 5.58 8.87 -43.79
C THR A 290 5.81 7.69 -44.76
N PRO A 291 6.73 6.74 -44.43
CA PRO A 291 8.03 6.84 -43.72
C PRO A 291 9.16 6.10 -44.49
N GLU A 292 10.43 6.12 -44.01
CA GLU A 292 11.33 4.94 -43.96
C GLU A 292 12.79 5.25 -43.49
N ALA A 293 13.50 4.17 -43.12
CA ALA A 293 14.96 4.01 -43.06
C ALA A 293 15.78 4.90 -42.10
N GLU A 294 15.90 4.45 -40.85
CA GLU A 294 16.99 4.82 -39.94
C GLU A 294 18.37 4.49 -40.55
N LYS A 295 19.39 5.29 -40.24
CA LYS A 295 20.78 5.02 -40.65
C LYS A 295 21.70 4.79 -39.46
N TYR A 296 22.17 3.55 -39.37
CA TYR A 296 23.15 3.05 -38.42
C TYR A 296 24.43 3.91 -38.38
N ILE A 297 24.91 4.26 -37.18
CA ILE A 297 26.23 4.88 -36.96
C ILE A 297 27.01 3.96 -36.00
N PRO A 298 28.24 3.51 -36.33
CA PRO A 298 28.96 2.55 -35.50
C PRO A 298 29.42 3.15 -34.16
N THR A 299 29.33 2.35 -33.09
CA THR A 299 29.85 2.69 -31.77
C THR A 299 31.36 2.49 -31.68
N SER A 300 32.02 3.36 -30.89
CA SER A 300 33.38 3.10 -30.38
C SER A 300 33.30 2.41 -29.01
N PRO A 301 34.24 1.51 -28.66
CA PRO A 301 34.12 0.69 -27.46
C PRO A 301 34.31 1.50 -26.17
N ARG A 302 33.42 1.28 -25.19
CA ARG A 302 33.64 1.62 -23.78
C ARG A 302 34.17 0.40 -23.02
N ASN A 303 34.88 0.65 -21.92
CA ASN A 303 35.32 -0.40 -21.00
C ASN A 303 34.13 -1.10 -20.32
N PRO A 304 34.30 -2.37 -19.91
CA PRO A 304 33.35 -3.06 -19.04
C PRO A 304 33.52 -2.58 -17.59
N GLU A 305 32.91 -1.44 -17.27
CA GLU A 305 32.55 -1.11 -15.89
C GLU A 305 31.26 -1.88 -15.53
N LEU A 306 31.13 -2.28 -14.26
CA LEU A 306 30.04 -3.13 -13.79
C LEU A 306 28.69 -2.41 -13.97
N MET A 307 27.83 -2.97 -14.83
CA MET A 307 26.41 -2.68 -14.79
C MET A 307 25.84 -3.39 -13.57
N GLU A 308 25.58 -2.65 -12.49
CA GLU A 308 24.61 -3.08 -11.49
C GLU A 308 23.25 -3.13 -12.21
N GLU A 309 22.68 -4.34 -12.33
CA GLU A 309 21.37 -4.53 -12.99
C GLU A 309 20.29 -3.81 -12.17
N GLU A 310 19.36 -3.12 -12.83
CA GLU A 310 18.28 -2.41 -12.14
C GLU A 310 17.41 -3.41 -11.35
N PRO A 311 17.11 -3.15 -10.07
CA PRO A 311 16.49 -4.12 -9.20
C PRO A 311 15.09 -4.47 -9.70
N ARG A 312 14.82 -5.77 -9.90
CA ARG A 312 13.68 -6.26 -10.67
C ARG A 312 12.41 -6.26 -9.83
N LEU A 313 11.75 -5.12 -9.80
CA LEU A 313 10.42 -4.95 -9.23
C LEU A 313 9.35 -5.65 -10.11
N ILE A 314 8.53 -6.48 -9.49
CA ILE A 314 7.36 -7.16 -10.11
C ILE A 314 6.16 -6.96 -9.16
N TYR A 315 4.98 -6.70 -9.69
CA TYR A 315 3.75 -6.55 -8.90
C TYR A 315 2.56 -7.19 -9.64
N SER A 316 1.43 -7.33 -8.96
CA SER A 316 0.20 -7.91 -9.52
C SER A 316 -0.58 -6.87 -10.32
N GLU A 317 -1.01 -7.20 -11.54
CA GLU A 317 -1.93 -6.34 -12.30
C GLU A 317 -3.33 -6.26 -11.65
N THR A 318 -3.73 -7.30 -10.90
CA THR A 318 -5.01 -7.38 -10.17
C THR A 318 -5.06 -6.40 -8.98
N ILE A 319 -3.93 -6.22 -8.28
CA ILE A 319 -3.80 -5.29 -7.15
C ILE A 319 -3.41 -3.88 -7.63
N GLY A 320 -2.58 -3.80 -8.68
CA GLY A 320 -1.98 -2.56 -9.16
C GLY A 320 -0.54 -2.33 -8.64
N PRO A 321 0.09 -1.20 -9.00
CA PRO A 321 1.45 -0.88 -8.62
C PRO A 321 1.59 -0.66 -7.10
N PRO A 322 2.74 -1.00 -6.49
CA PRO A 322 2.92 -0.92 -5.04
C PRO A 322 2.93 0.54 -4.55
N SER A 323 1.98 0.86 -3.68
CA SER A 323 1.85 2.17 -3.01
C SER A 323 2.95 2.43 -1.96
N ILE A 324 3.49 1.35 -1.39
CA ILE A 324 4.55 1.34 -0.39
C ILE A 324 5.60 0.34 -0.83
N ILE A 325 6.85 0.79 -0.93
CA ILE A 325 8.04 -0.06 -1.08
C ILE A 325 8.92 0.17 0.14
N LEU A 326 9.38 -0.92 0.76
CA LEU A 326 10.29 -0.93 1.91
C LEU A 326 11.72 -1.25 1.45
N ASP A 327 12.69 -0.59 2.06
CA ASP A 327 14.11 -0.88 1.89
C ASP A 327 14.47 -2.24 2.52
N PRO A 328 15.07 -3.19 1.77
CA PRO A 328 15.55 -4.45 2.33
C PRO A 328 16.52 -4.30 3.51
N ASP A 329 17.31 -3.21 3.57
CA ASP A 329 18.26 -2.96 4.67
C ASP A 329 17.55 -2.67 6.01
N ASP A 330 16.37 -2.05 5.98
CA ASP A 330 15.61 -1.76 7.22
C ASP A 330 15.15 -3.06 7.89
N LEU A 331 14.72 -4.03 7.07
CA LEU A 331 14.15 -5.28 7.51
C LEU A 331 15.18 -6.26 8.09
N GLN A 332 16.47 -6.10 7.77
CA GLN A 332 17.57 -6.82 8.42
C GLN A 332 17.67 -6.51 9.93
N THR A 333 17.16 -5.36 10.37
CA THR A 333 17.20 -4.92 11.79
C THR A 333 15.83 -4.98 12.48
N ALA A 334 14.77 -5.29 11.75
CA ALA A 334 13.41 -5.30 12.27
C ALA A 334 13.16 -6.50 13.21
N VAL A 335 12.29 -6.31 14.20
CA VAL A 335 11.91 -7.38 15.14
C VAL A 335 11.02 -8.39 14.41
N ASN A 336 11.56 -9.60 14.20
CA ASN A 336 10.80 -10.71 13.64
C ASN A 336 9.77 -11.22 14.67
N LEU A 337 8.50 -11.23 14.28
CA LEU A 337 7.35 -11.61 15.11
C LEU A 337 7.15 -13.12 15.19
N CYS A 338 7.73 -13.87 14.25
CA CYS A 338 7.68 -15.34 14.21
C CYS A 338 9.11 -15.93 14.13
N PRO A 339 9.97 -15.68 15.14
CA PRO A 339 11.36 -16.10 15.11
C PRO A 339 11.47 -17.63 15.05
N GLY A 340 11.93 -18.14 13.91
CA GLY A 340 12.02 -19.59 13.62
C GLY A 340 11.18 -20.06 12.43
N LYS A 341 10.25 -19.25 11.90
CA LYS A 341 9.57 -19.56 10.62
C LYS A 341 10.59 -19.49 9.47
N ILE A 342 10.71 -20.57 8.70
CA ILE A 342 11.69 -20.69 7.61
C ILE A 342 11.06 -20.18 6.30
N GLY A 343 11.84 -19.49 5.46
CA GLY A 343 11.45 -19.07 4.10
C GLY A 343 10.60 -17.79 3.99
N ALA A 344 9.85 -17.44 5.04
CA ALA A 344 9.14 -16.17 5.16
C ALA A 344 9.27 -15.59 6.59
N SER A 345 9.69 -14.33 6.67
CA SER A 345 9.77 -13.54 7.91
C SER A 345 8.56 -12.61 8.04
N LEU A 346 8.19 -12.28 9.27
CA LEU A 346 7.10 -11.35 9.59
C LEU A 346 7.64 -10.27 10.53
N ALA A 347 7.48 -8.99 10.20
CA ALA A 347 8.02 -7.89 10.99
C ALA A 347 7.09 -6.67 11.00
N PHE A 348 7.18 -5.81 12.02
CA PHE A 348 6.56 -4.49 11.97
C PHE A 348 7.33 -3.55 11.02
N ALA A 349 6.59 -2.86 10.16
CA ALA A 349 7.09 -1.77 9.32
C ALA A 349 6.73 -0.37 9.90
N ASP A 350 5.63 -0.28 10.65
CA ASP A 350 5.26 0.85 11.52
C ASP A 350 4.35 0.32 12.66
N SER A 351 3.88 1.17 13.56
CA SER A 351 3.06 0.78 14.74
C SER A 351 1.72 0.09 14.41
N ASP A 352 1.23 0.30 13.19
CA ASP A 352 -0.07 -0.13 12.66
C ASP A 352 0.10 -1.06 11.42
N MET A 353 1.33 -1.43 11.07
CA MET A 353 1.68 -2.05 9.78
C MET A 353 2.67 -3.21 9.94
N ILE A 354 2.31 -4.37 9.38
CA ILE A 354 3.16 -5.55 9.27
C ILE A 354 3.60 -5.77 7.82
N VAL A 355 4.82 -6.26 7.64
CA VAL A 355 5.31 -6.84 6.39
C VAL A 355 5.62 -8.34 6.57
N LYS A 356 5.10 -9.16 5.66
CA LYS A 356 5.54 -10.53 5.41
C LYS A 356 6.51 -10.50 4.22
N TYR A 357 7.71 -11.03 4.37
CA TYR A 357 8.72 -11.00 3.30
C TYR A 357 9.62 -12.24 3.25
N GLY A 358 10.13 -12.56 2.05
CA GLY A 358 11.05 -13.66 1.82
C GLY A 358 10.89 -14.31 0.44
N HIS A 359 11.83 -15.18 0.05
CA HIS A 359 11.78 -15.92 -1.21
C HIS A 359 10.59 -16.91 -1.30
N GLY A 360 9.99 -17.29 -0.17
CA GLY A 360 8.79 -18.14 -0.13
C GLY A 360 7.46 -17.41 -0.26
N VAL A 361 7.47 -16.06 -0.25
CA VAL A 361 6.29 -15.18 -0.33
C VAL A 361 5.96 -14.91 -1.80
N ARG A 362 4.68 -15.02 -2.18
CA ARG A 362 4.20 -14.89 -3.57
C ARG A 362 3.09 -13.86 -3.68
N LEU A 363 2.92 -13.26 -4.86
CA LEU A 363 1.83 -12.34 -5.14
C LEU A 363 0.44 -13.01 -5.02
N ALA A 364 0.33 -14.31 -5.31
CA ALA A 364 -0.85 -15.14 -5.06
C ALA A 364 -1.50 -14.93 -3.67
N GLU A 365 -0.69 -14.79 -2.62
CA GLU A 365 -1.18 -14.60 -1.24
C GLU A 365 -1.77 -13.20 -1.05
N ALA A 366 -1.15 -12.18 -1.65
CA ALA A 366 -1.70 -10.82 -1.64
C ALA A 366 -2.96 -10.73 -2.49
N GLU A 367 -3.01 -11.43 -3.62
CA GLU A 367 -4.21 -11.52 -4.47
C GLU A 367 -5.34 -12.26 -3.75
N ALA A 368 -5.04 -13.29 -2.95
CA ALA A 368 -6.03 -14.00 -2.15
C ALA A 368 -6.61 -13.09 -1.05
N LEU A 369 -5.74 -12.36 -0.35
CA LEU A 369 -6.13 -11.35 0.62
C LEU A 369 -6.99 -10.24 -0.03
N TYR A 370 -6.61 -9.77 -1.22
CA TYR A 370 -7.35 -8.77 -1.99
C TYR A 370 -8.72 -9.30 -2.44
N LEU A 371 -8.78 -10.50 -3.03
CA LEU A 371 -10.03 -11.17 -3.46
C LEU A 371 -11.00 -11.31 -2.28
N VAL A 372 -10.54 -11.82 -1.14
CA VAL A 372 -11.37 -12.00 0.06
C VAL A 372 -11.88 -10.66 0.58
N SER A 373 -11.00 -9.66 0.73
CA SER A 373 -11.37 -8.32 1.23
C SER A 373 -12.29 -7.52 0.29
N THR A 374 -12.41 -7.91 -0.99
CA THR A 374 -13.24 -7.21 -1.99
C THR A 374 -14.51 -7.96 -2.41
N CYS A 375 -14.54 -9.29 -2.29
CA CYS A 375 -15.69 -10.12 -2.67
C CYS A 375 -16.48 -10.71 -1.49
N THR A 376 -16.02 -10.56 -0.24
CA THR A 376 -16.64 -11.16 0.95
C THR A 376 -16.76 -10.15 2.10
N THR A 377 -17.41 -10.55 3.21
CA THR A 377 -17.38 -9.82 4.49
C THR A 377 -16.43 -10.45 5.53
N ILE A 378 -15.53 -11.33 5.09
CA ILE A 378 -14.54 -11.99 5.94
C ILE A 378 -13.53 -10.96 6.43
N ALA A 379 -13.44 -10.76 7.75
CA ALA A 379 -12.46 -9.84 8.31
C ALA A 379 -11.04 -10.40 8.14
N THR A 380 -10.17 -9.57 7.57
CA THR A 380 -8.81 -9.89 7.16
C THR A 380 -7.92 -8.64 7.32
N PRO A 381 -6.60 -8.78 7.40
CA PRO A 381 -5.69 -7.64 7.36
C PRO A 381 -5.89 -6.81 6.09
N LYS A 382 -6.05 -5.49 6.24
CA LYS A 382 -6.14 -4.52 5.13
C LYS A 382 -4.84 -4.58 4.34
N LEU A 383 -4.86 -5.15 3.13
CA LEU A 383 -3.71 -5.12 2.22
C LEU A 383 -3.37 -3.67 1.87
N LEU A 384 -2.11 -3.28 2.02
CA LEU A 384 -1.63 -1.92 1.75
C LEU A 384 -0.76 -1.87 0.49
N SER A 385 0.12 -2.85 0.30
CA SER A 385 1.00 -2.98 -0.86
C SER A 385 1.54 -4.41 -1.00
N ALA A 386 1.80 -4.88 -2.22
CA ALA A 386 2.49 -6.15 -2.46
C ALA A 386 3.35 -6.09 -3.73
N TYR A 387 4.54 -6.65 -3.65
CA TYR A 387 5.51 -6.69 -4.76
C TYR A 387 6.56 -7.79 -4.55
N ILE A 388 7.31 -8.11 -5.59
CA ILE A 388 8.55 -8.88 -5.53
C ILE A 388 9.68 -7.93 -5.93
N LEU A 389 10.75 -7.88 -5.15
CA LEU A 389 11.98 -7.14 -5.45
C LEU A 389 13.14 -8.14 -5.40
N ASP A 390 13.87 -8.28 -6.52
CA ASP A 390 15.05 -9.16 -6.65
C ASP A 390 14.82 -10.60 -6.18
N GLY A 391 13.64 -11.14 -6.48
CA GLY A 391 13.24 -12.50 -6.10
C GLY A 391 12.85 -12.68 -4.63
N THR A 392 12.75 -11.60 -3.86
CA THR A 392 12.15 -11.58 -2.51
C THR A 392 10.73 -11.03 -2.62
N GLY A 393 9.72 -11.79 -2.19
CA GLY A 393 8.34 -11.31 -2.12
C GLY A 393 8.11 -10.47 -0.87
N TYR A 394 7.23 -9.48 -0.97
CA TYR A 394 6.81 -8.56 0.09
C TYR A 394 5.30 -8.38 0.05
N ILE A 395 4.63 -8.52 1.20
CA ILE A 395 3.21 -8.23 1.39
C ILE A 395 3.08 -7.38 2.65
N ILE A 396 2.54 -6.17 2.49
CA ILE A 396 2.43 -5.14 3.52
C ILE A 396 0.95 -4.98 3.84
N MET A 397 0.59 -5.12 5.11
CA MET A 397 -0.80 -5.18 5.59
C MET A 397 -0.96 -4.49 6.96
N SER A 398 -2.20 -4.20 7.37
CA SER A 398 -2.48 -3.70 8.72
C SER A 398 -2.10 -4.70 9.81
N TYR A 399 -1.77 -4.19 10.99
CA TYR A 399 -1.68 -4.99 12.21
C TYR A 399 -3.07 -5.14 12.85
N GLU A 400 -3.56 -6.37 12.90
CA GLU A 400 -4.87 -6.68 13.47
C GLU A 400 -4.78 -6.90 14.98
N GLN A 401 -5.26 -5.92 15.75
CA GLN A 401 -5.33 -6.01 17.22
C GLN A 401 -6.42 -6.99 17.66
N GLY A 402 -6.03 -7.98 18.47
CA GLY A 402 -6.87 -9.01 19.06
C GLY A 402 -6.00 -10.07 19.75
N GLU A 403 -6.59 -11.18 20.16
CA GLU A 403 -5.86 -12.33 20.72
C GLU A 403 -5.99 -13.57 19.83
N PRO A 404 -5.00 -14.50 19.82
CA PRO A 404 -5.14 -15.78 19.12
C PRO A 404 -6.35 -16.57 19.61
N LEU A 405 -7.01 -17.30 18.68
CA LEU A 405 -8.20 -18.10 18.96
C LEU A 405 -8.04 -19.00 20.20
N GLU A 406 -6.84 -19.57 20.39
CA GLU A 406 -6.55 -20.48 21.50
C GLU A 406 -6.69 -19.82 22.89
N HIS A 407 -6.33 -18.54 23.03
CA HIS A 407 -6.43 -17.78 24.27
C HIS A 407 -7.86 -17.26 24.47
N TYR A 408 -8.48 -16.74 23.42
CA TYR A 408 -9.89 -16.30 23.45
C TYR A 408 -10.81 -17.43 23.93
N TRP A 409 -10.60 -18.65 23.41
CA TRP A 409 -11.47 -19.80 23.65
C TRP A 409 -11.64 -20.16 25.12
N ASP A 410 -10.54 -20.16 25.91
CA ASP A 410 -10.57 -20.53 27.32
C ASP A 410 -11.04 -19.39 28.24
N ARG A 411 -11.07 -18.15 27.72
CA ARG A 411 -11.50 -16.96 28.45
C ARG A 411 -13.02 -16.75 28.43
N VAL A 412 -13.70 -17.20 27.37
CA VAL A 412 -15.10 -16.86 27.08
C VAL A 412 -16.09 -18.01 27.34
N SER A 413 -17.38 -17.70 27.35
CA SER A 413 -18.45 -18.68 27.55
C SER A 413 -18.68 -19.58 26.34
N GLU A 414 -19.34 -20.73 26.55
CA GLU A 414 -19.81 -21.62 25.48
C GLU A 414 -20.71 -20.86 24.46
N GLY A 415 -21.48 -19.87 24.92
CA GLY A 415 -22.29 -19.02 24.04
C GLY A 415 -21.46 -18.15 23.10
N GLU A 416 -20.29 -17.69 23.52
CA GLU A 416 -19.35 -16.93 22.69
C GLU A 416 -18.54 -17.86 21.78
N GLN A 417 -18.03 -18.98 22.32
CA GLN A 417 -17.40 -20.06 21.54
C GLN A 417 -18.28 -20.51 20.36
N ASN A 418 -19.59 -20.64 20.58
CA ASN A 418 -20.55 -20.97 19.52
C ASN A 418 -20.65 -19.88 18.44
N ARG A 419 -20.62 -18.57 18.80
CA ARG A 419 -20.61 -17.47 17.81
C ARG A 419 -19.34 -17.44 16.96
N ILE A 420 -18.19 -17.80 17.53
CA ILE A 420 -16.93 -17.91 16.79
C ILE A 420 -17.01 -19.02 15.74
N LEU A 421 -17.56 -20.18 16.10
CA LEU A 421 -17.79 -21.28 15.14
C LEU A 421 -18.85 -20.92 14.09
N GLU A 422 -19.85 -20.12 14.44
CA GLU A 422 -20.86 -19.63 13.49
C GLU A 422 -20.28 -18.62 12.48
N GLN A 423 -19.40 -17.70 12.92
CA GLN A 423 -18.62 -16.83 12.03
C GLN A 423 -17.69 -17.63 11.11
N LEU A 424 -16.91 -18.56 11.65
CA LEU A 424 -16.03 -19.42 10.85
C LEU A 424 -16.81 -20.22 9.80
N ARG A 425 -18.02 -20.70 10.13
CA ARG A 425 -18.89 -21.42 9.19
C ARG A 425 -19.40 -20.50 8.08
N ASP A 426 -19.78 -19.28 8.42
CA ASP A 426 -20.19 -18.28 7.45
C ASP A 426 -19.05 -17.91 6.49
N TYR A 427 -17.85 -17.70 7.02
CA TYR A 427 -16.64 -17.43 6.24
C TYR A 427 -16.29 -18.59 5.28
N VAL A 428 -16.42 -19.84 5.73
CA VAL A 428 -16.23 -21.02 4.87
C VAL A 428 -17.30 -21.10 3.77
N ASN A 429 -18.54 -20.67 4.02
CA ASN A 429 -19.56 -20.58 2.97
C ASN A 429 -19.25 -19.45 1.97
N GLN A 430 -18.87 -18.26 2.45
CA GLN A 430 -18.52 -17.12 1.59
C GLN A 430 -17.34 -17.42 0.67
N MET A 431 -16.32 -18.16 1.14
CA MET A 431 -15.24 -18.66 0.27
C MET A 431 -15.78 -19.68 -0.76
N ARG A 432 -16.67 -20.59 -0.35
CA ARG A 432 -17.25 -21.62 -1.23
C ARG A 432 -18.17 -21.07 -2.34
N ASP A 433 -18.77 -19.90 -2.13
CA ASP A 433 -19.57 -19.21 -3.15
C ASP A 433 -18.69 -18.61 -4.27
N ILE A 434 -17.39 -18.41 -4.04
CA ILE A 434 -16.40 -18.07 -5.07
C ILE A 434 -16.01 -19.35 -5.83
N ALA A 435 -16.81 -19.70 -6.84
CA ALA A 435 -16.59 -20.89 -7.66
C ALA A 435 -15.36 -20.78 -8.58
N GLY A 436 -14.58 -21.86 -8.67
CA GLY A 436 -13.41 -21.97 -9.55
C GLY A 436 -13.69 -22.82 -10.80
N ASN A 437 -13.02 -22.49 -11.92
CA ASN A 437 -13.04 -23.31 -13.14
C ASN A 437 -11.82 -24.24 -13.27
N PHE A 438 -10.78 -24.02 -12.45
CA PHE A 438 -9.51 -24.74 -12.46
C PHE A 438 -9.06 -24.98 -11.01
N ILE A 439 -8.24 -26.00 -10.79
CA ILE A 439 -7.59 -26.29 -9.51
C ILE A 439 -6.14 -25.79 -9.61
N GLN A 440 -5.82 -24.74 -8.84
CA GLN A 440 -4.63 -23.90 -9.03
C GLN A 440 -4.43 -22.87 -7.89
N GLY A 441 -3.24 -22.26 -7.85
CA GLY A 441 -3.03 -20.97 -7.18
C GLY A 441 -3.84 -19.86 -7.84
N LEU A 442 -4.08 -18.76 -7.11
CA LEU A 442 -4.92 -17.67 -7.61
C LEU A 442 -4.29 -16.91 -8.79
N ASP A 443 -2.97 -16.77 -8.79
CA ASP A 443 -2.12 -16.17 -9.83
C ASP A 443 -1.89 -17.10 -11.04
N GLU A 444 -2.84 -17.99 -11.33
CA GLU A 444 -2.74 -19.12 -12.27
C GLU A 444 -1.56 -20.09 -12.02
N SER A 445 -0.85 -19.96 -10.89
CA SER A 445 0.33 -20.78 -10.62
C SER A 445 -0.01 -22.23 -10.22
N PRO A 446 0.96 -23.17 -10.38
CA PRO A 446 0.78 -24.57 -9.98
C PRO A 446 0.38 -24.74 -8.51
N CYS A 447 -0.36 -25.82 -8.25
CA CYS A 447 -0.91 -26.18 -6.93
C CYS A 447 0.18 -26.20 -5.86
N ARG A 448 -0.04 -25.47 -4.76
CA ARG A 448 0.90 -25.37 -3.64
C ARG A 448 0.36 -26.08 -2.40
N ASP A 449 0.89 -27.26 -2.14
CA ASP A 449 0.74 -28.02 -0.90
C ASP A 449 1.98 -28.92 -0.77
N GLY A 450 2.29 -29.41 0.44
CA GLY A 450 3.42 -30.31 0.67
C GLY A 450 3.37 -31.62 -0.13
N ILE A 451 2.19 -32.05 -0.61
CA ILE A 451 2.05 -33.17 -1.57
C ILE A 451 2.82 -32.90 -2.88
N PHE A 452 2.94 -31.64 -3.28
CA PHE A 452 3.51 -31.19 -4.55
C PHE A 452 4.97 -30.71 -4.43
N GLU A 453 5.60 -30.80 -3.26
CA GLU A 453 6.95 -30.26 -3.00
C GLU A 453 8.05 -31.34 -2.85
N ALA A 454 7.72 -32.64 -2.80
CA ALA A 454 8.68 -33.73 -2.52
C ALA A 454 9.17 -34.52 -3.75
N GLY A 455 9.34 -33.87 -4.92
CA GLY A 455 9.87 -34.51 -6.12
C GLY A 455 11.33 -34.99 -5.97
N TYR A 456 11.71 -36.07 -6.65
CA TYR A 456 13.00 -36.73 -6.46
C TYR A 456 14.21 -35.86 -6.88
N GLY A 457 14.90 -35.30 -5.88
CA GLY A 457 16.18 -34.62 -6.05
C GLY A 457 16.03 -33.12 -6.33
N ASP A 458 15.98 -32.74 -7.60
CA ASP A 458 15.87 -31.34 -8.00
C ASP A 458 14.40 -30.92 -8.09
N TYR A 459 13.86 -30.50 -6.95
CA TYR A 459 12.45 -30.14 -6.77
C TYR A 459 11.97 -29.02 -7.73
N THR A 460 12.88 -28.20 -8.27
CA THR A 460 12.54 -27.11 -9.22
C THR A 460 12.07 -27.60 -10.60
N ARG A 461 12.19 -28.92 -10.88
CA ARG A 461 11.77 -29.53 -12.14
C ARG A 461 10.31 -29.96 -12.18
N TYR A 462 9.63 -29.94 -11.04
CA TYR A 462 8.28 -30.46 -10.89
C TYR A 462 7.27 -29.31 -10.81
N SER A 463 6.15 -29.47 -11.51
CA SER A 463 5.10 -28.46 -11.62
C SER A 463 3.76 -29.18 -11.75
N TYR A 464 2.84 -28.89 -10.81
CA TYR A 464 1.60 -29.64 -10.65
C TYR A 464 0.40 -28.74 -10.87
N GLY A 465 -0.14 -28.77 -12.09
CA GLY A 465 -1.24 -27.90 -12.53
C GLY A 465 -0.76 -26.62 -13.22
N PRO A 466 -1.67 -25.66 -13.52
CA PRO A 466 -3.11 -25.68 -13.20
C PRO A 466 -3.88 -26.84 -13.86
N TYR A 467 -4.97 -27.30 -13.23
CA TYR A 467 -5.79 -28.43 -13.71
C TYR A 467 -7.23 -28.01 -14.02
N SER A 468 -7.79 -28.46 -15.14
CA SER A 468 -9.16 -28.08 -15.58
C SER A 468 -10.27 -28.97 -15.03
N SER A 469 -9.95 -30.00 -14.24
CA SER A 469 -10.93 -30.89 -13.62
C SER A 469 -10.36 -31.63 -12.41
N GLU A 470 -11.23 -32.11 -11.53
CA GLU A 470 -10.86 -33.01 -10.43
C GLU A 470 -10.17 -34.30 -10.94
N GLU A 471 -10.59 -34.82 -12.10
CA GLU A 471 -9.96 -35.98 -12.76
C GLU A 471 -8.49 -35.70 -13.14
N THR A 472 -8.21 -34.54 -13.76
CA THR A 472 -6.82 -34.17 -14.12
C THR A 472 -5.98 -33.83 -12.90
N PHE A 473 -6.57 -33.26 -11.85
CA PHE A 473 -5.92 -33.04 -10.56
C PHE A 473 -5.58 -34.34 -9.82
N ASN A 474 -6.45 -35.34 -9.85
CA ASN A 474 -6.18 -36.67 -9.30
C ASN A 474 -5.01 -37.36 -10.00
N GLU A 475 -4.92 -37.28 -11.34
CA GLU A 475 -3.73 -37.71 -12.08
C GLU A 475 -2.49 -36.90 -11.68
N GLY A 476 -2.64 -35.60 -11.40
CA GLY A 476 -1.61 -34.75 -10.81
C GLY A 476 -1.07 -35.24 -9.46
N ILE A 477 -1.95 -35.66 -8.55
CA ILE A 477 -1.57 -36.26 -7.27
C ILE A 477 -0.87 -37.61 -7.47
N VAL A 478 -1.36 -38.44 -8.41
CA VAL A 478 -0.70 -39.70 -8.78
C VAL A 478 0.69 -39.44 -9.38
N GLN A 479 0.84 -38.39 -10.19
CA GLN A 479 2.13 -37.99 -10.74
C GLN A 479 3.08 -37.50 -9.64
N ALA A 480 2.62 -36.69 -8.69
CA ALA A 480 3.42 -36.26 -7.54
C ALA A 480 3.90 -37.45 -6.68
N LEU A 481 3.04 -38.45 -6.46
CA LEU A 481 3.45 -39.70 -5.82
C LEU A 481 4.54 -40.42 -6.63
N ARG A 482 4.36 -40.60 -7.94
CA ARG A 482 5.37 -41.26 -8.81
C ARG A 482 6.71 -40.52 -8.79
N ASP A 483 6.67 -39.20 -8.85
CA ASP A 483 7.83 -38.32 -9.01
C ASP A 483 8.73 -38.22 -7.77
N ARG A 484 8.24 -38.59 -6.58
CA ARG A 484 9.08 -38.74 -5.38
C ARG A 484 10.07 -39.92 -5.49
N LEU A 485 9.78 -40.90 -6.37
CA LEU A 485 10.54 -42.14 -6.48
C LEU A 485 11.76 -41.96 -7.38
N SER A 486 12.88 -42.56 -6.99
CA SER A 486 14.08 -42.50 -7.83
C SER A 486 13.85 -43.19 -9.19
N PRO A 487 14.49 -42.72 -10.28
CA PRO A 487 14.44 -43.41 -11.58
C PRO A 487 14.92 -44.87 -11.54
N LYS A 488 15.71 -45.27 -10.53
CA LYS A 488 16.11 -46.67 -10.31
C LYS A 488 15.00 -47.50 -9.67
N THR A 489 14.19 -46.89 -8.81
CA THR A 489 13.02 -47.52 -8.18
C THR A 489 11.96 -47.81 -9.24
N LEU A 490 11.64 -46.80 -10.07
CA LEU A 490 10.61 -46.86 -11.10
C LEU A 490 10.84 -47.94 -12.18
N VAL A 491 12.04 -48.49 -12.32
CA VAL A 491 12.31 -49.65 -13.20
C VAL A 491 11.43 -50.86 -12.83
N GLY A 492 11.10 -51.02 -11.55
CA GLY A 492 10.25 -52.11 -11.06
C GLY A 492 8.73 -51.83 -11.12
N GLU A 493 8.29 -50.69 -11.67
CA GLU A 493 6.89 -50.24 -11.53
C GLU A 493 5.84 -51.22 -12.06
N ASN A 494 6.19 -52.02 -13.07
CA ASN A 494 5.30 -53.02 -13.68
C ASN A 494 5.45 -54.43 -13.08
N ASP A 495 6.18 -54.59 -11.96
CA ASP A 495 6.32 -55.85 -11.25
C ASP A 495 5.08 -56.15 -10.39
N THR A 496 4.20 -57.03 -10.90
CA THR A 496 2.97 -57.45 -10.22
C THR A 496 3.20 -58.28 -8.96
N GLU A 497 4.41 -58.81 -8.74
CA GLU A 497 4.75 -59.54 -7.52
C GLU A 497 5.34 -58.59 -6.44
N SER A 498 5.61 -57.33 -6.79
CA SER A 498 6.14 -56.34 -5.86
C SER A 498 5.05 -55.81 -4.92
N ASN A 499 5.10 -56.23 -3.65
CA ASN A 499 4.26 -55.68 -2.57
C ASN A 499 4.34 -54.15 -2.47
N PHE A 500 5.47 -53.54 -2.85
CA PHE A 500 5.62 -52.09 -2.91
C PHE A 500 4.76 -51.49 -4.04
N PHE A 501 4.97 -51.90 -5.29
CA PHE A 501 4.23 -51.33 -6.42
C PHE A 501 2.75 -51.69 -6.44
N ASN A 502 2.36 -52.84 -5.88
CA ASN A 502 0.96 -53.15 -5.60
C ASN A 502 0.35 -52.17 -4.57
N SER A 503 1.11 -51.76 -3.54
CA SER A 503 0.65 -50.78 -2.55
C SER A 503 0.52 -49.37 -3.14
N GLU A 504 1.47 -48.98 -4.00
CA GLU A 504 1.43 -47.74 -4.78
C GLU A 504 0.24 -47.71 -5.73
N TYR A 505 0.05 -48.76 -6.55
CA TYR A 505 -1.06 -48.90 -7.48
C TYR A 505 -2.42 -48.77 -6.77
N ILE A 506 -2.60 -49.45 -5.63
CA ILE A 506 -3.83 -49.33 -4.84
C ILE A 506 -4.03 -47.90 -4.32
N LEU A 507 -2.97 -47.20 -3.89
CA LEU A 507 -3.07 -45.77 -3.52
C LEU A 507 -3.49 -44.91 -4.73
N TYR A 508 -2.89 -45.13 -5.91
CA TYR A 508 -3.24 -44.39 -7.13
C TYR A 508 -4.70 -44.60 -7.53
N GLN A 509 -5.22 -45.84 -7.47
CA GLN A 509 -6.63 -46.12 -7.72
C GLN A 509 -7.55 -45.56 -6.63
N THR A 510 -7.06 -45.42 -5.39
CA THR A 510 -7.81 -44.78 -4.30
C THR A 510 -7.96 -43.27 -4.53
N VAL A 511 -6.89 -42.59 -4.98
CA VAL A 511 -6.93 -41.16 -5.35
C VAL A 511 -7.90 -40.93 -6.52
N ARG A 512 -7.81 -41.75 -7.58
CA ARG A 512 -8.78 -41.74 -8.70
C ARG A 512 -10.23 -42.06 -8.30
N GLY A 513 -10.45 -42.52 -7.07
CA GLY A 513 -11.78 -42.74 -6.50
C GLY A 513 -12.49 -41.44 -6.07
N LEU A 514 -11.73 -40.38 -5.75
CA LEU A 514 -12.26 -39.07 -5.34
C LEU A 514 -12.85 -38.37 -6.56
N LYS A 515 -14.16 -38.05 -6.54
CA LYS A 515 -14.84 -37.43 -7.68
C LYS A 515 -16.19 -36.81 -7.34
N GLY A 516 -16.56 -35.77 -8.08
CA GLY A 516 -17.87 -35.12 -8.02
C GLY A 516 -17.91 -33.92 -7.08
N HIS A 517 -16.76 -33.44 -6.63
CA HIS A 517 -16.65 -32.28 -5.77
C HIS A 517 -16.71 -30.98 -6.58
N LYS A 518 -17.26 -29.92 -6.00
CA LYS A 518 -17.16 -28.58 -6.58
C LYS A 518 -15.74 -28.06 -6.47
N ILE A 519 -15.32 -27.26 -7.44
CA ILE A 519 -14.08 -26.49 -7.36
C ILE A 519 -14.42 -25.09 -6.86
N VAL A 520 -13.80 -24.70 -5.76
CA VAL A 520 -14.17 -23.51 -4.96
C VAL A 520 -12.91 -22.84 -4.43
N PHE A 521 -13.00 -21.57 -4.08
CA PHE A 521 -11.93 -20.90 -3.35
C PHE A 521 -11.83 -21.47 -1.92
N THR A 522 -10.60 -21.69 -1.46
CA THR A 522 -10.29 -22.14 -0.09
C THR A 522 -9.08 -21.37 0.44
N HIS A 523 -9.04 -21.12 1.74
CA HIS A 523 -7.89 -20.59 2.47
C HIS A 523 -6.72 -21.58 2.48
N GLY A 524 -7.00 -22.88 2.54
CA GLY A 524 -6.02 -23.96 2.47
C GLY A 524 -5.11 -24.09 3.69
N ASP A 525 -5.30 -23.28 4.73
CA ASP A 525 -4.53 -23.35 5.98
C ASP A 525 -5.32 -22.83 7.19
N LEU A 526 -6.63 -23.08 7.22
CA LEU A 526 -7.53 -22.61 8.28
C LEU A 526 -7.30 -23.37 9.61
N HIS A 527 -6.22 -23.01 10.30
CA HIS A 527 -5.79 -23.60 11.58
C HIS A 527 -5.70 -22.54 12.70
N PRO A 528 -5.63 -22.93 13.98
CA PRO A 528 -5.82 -22.02 15.12
C PRO A 528 -4.86 -20.82 15.21
N GLY A 529 -3.64 -20.96 14.68
CA GLY A 529 -2.62 -19.89 14.68
C GLY A 529 -2.85 -18.84 13.60
N ASN A 530 -3.66 -19.14 12.59
CA ASN A 530 -4.06 -18.24 11.52
C ASN A 530 -5.40 -17.53 11.84
N ILE A 531 -5.89 -17.63 13.09
CA ILE A 531 -7.17 -17.05 13.54
C ILE A 531 -6.93 -16.15 14.75
N ILE A 532 -7.18 -14.85 14.57
CA ILE A 532 -7.27 -13.86 15.66
C ILE A 532 -8.74 -13.58 15.97
N VAL A 533 -9.05 -13.25 17.22
CA VAL A 533 -10.36 -12.74 17.63
C VAL A 533 -10.18 -11.37 18.30
N LYS A 534 -10.96 -10.37 17.86
CA LYS A 534 -10.96 -9.01 18.42
C LYS A 534 -11.78 -8.93 19.72
N ASP A 535 -11.62 -7.84 20.47
CA ASP A 535 -12.33 -7.62 21.75
C ASP A 535 -13.87 -7.62 21.61
N ASP A 536 -14.40 -7.30 20.44
CA ASP A 536 -15.84 -7.34 20.12
C ASP A 536 -16.35 -8.74 19.70
N GLY A 537 -15.44 -9.72 19.57
CA GLY A 537 -15.74 -11.07 19.10
C GLY A 537 -15.63 -11.27 17.59
N THR A 538 -15.18 -10.28 16.81
CA THR A 538 -14.91 -10.43 15.37
C THR A 538 -13.76 -11.41 15.13
N VAL A 539 -14.01 -12.43 14.31
CA VAL A 539 -12.99 -13.39 13.85
C VAL A 539 -12.20 -12.80 12.69
N VAL A 540 -10.87 -12.92 12.69
CA VAL A 540 -9.97 -12.44 11.63
C VAL A 540 -9.10 -13.59 11.12
N LEU A 541 -9.02 -13.74 9.79
CA LEU A 541 -8.23 -14.79 9.13
C LEU A 541 -6.91 -14.28 8.55
N LEU A 542 -5.82 -15.03 8.77
CA LEU A 542 -4.43 -14.66 8.48
C LEU A 542 -3.70 -15.71 7.61
N ASP A 543 -2.56 -15.33 7.02
CA ASP A 543 -1.67 -16.21 6.24
C ASP A 543 -2.39 -16.99 5.11
N TRP A 544 -2.86 -16.24 4.11
CA TRP A 544 -3.49 -16.78 2.89
C TRP A 544 -2.47 -17.45 1.93
N GLY A 545 -1.31 -17.89 2.42
CA GLY A 545 -0.16 -18.35 1.63
C GLY A 545 -0.33 -19.68 0.87
N LEU A 546 -1.40 -20.43 1.20
CA LEU A 546 -1.84 -21.67 0.53
C LEU A 546 -3.25 -21.52 -0.11
N ALA A 547 -3.79 -20.31 -0.15
CA ALA A 547 -5.11 -20.06 -0.70
C ALA A 547 -5.13 -20.19 -2.22
N GLY A 548 -6.28 -20.61 -2.76
CA GLY A 548 -6.45 -20.89 -4.19
C GLY A 548 -7.76 -21.60 -4.49
N PHE A 549 -7.88 -22.14 -5.70
CA PHE A 549 -9.04 -22.91 -6.11
C PHE A 549 -8.76 -24.40 -5.99
N TRP A 550 -9.63 -25.12 -5.26
CA TRP A 550 -9.43 -26.52 -4.90
C TRP A 550 -10.78 -27.27 -4.86
N PRO A 551 -10.79 -28.62 -4.89
CA PRO A 551 -11.98 -29.40 -4.55
C PRO A 551 -12.49 -29.04 -3.16
N GLU A 552 -13.81 -28.97 -2.97
CA GLU A 552 -14.44 -28.49 -1.72
C GLU A 552 -14.11 -29.31 -0.44
N TYR A 553 -13.46 -30.47 -0.55
CA TYR A 553 -12.92 -31.22 0.59
C TYR A 553 -11.55 -30.70 1.09
N TRP A 554 -10.82 -29.91 0.30
CA TRP A 554 -9.42 -29.59 0.55
C TRP A 554 -9.20 -28.78 1.84
N GLU A 555 -10.09 -27.83 2.14
CA GLU A 555 -10.07 -27.10 3.41
C GLU A 555 -10.30 -28.02 4.62
N PHE A 556 -11.21 -29.00 4.52
CA PHE A 556 -11.42 -29.98 5.59
C PHE A 556 -10.17 -30.85 5.77
N TYR A 557 -9.51 -31.23 4.68
CA TYR A 557 -8.23 -31.94 4.75
C TYR A 557 -7.17 -31.12 5.50
N ARG A 558 -6.95 -29.86 5.10
CA ARG A 558 -5.92 -28.97 5.67
C ARG A 558 -6.19 -28.63 7.14
N ALA A 559 -7.41 -28.23 7.48
CA ALA A 559 -7.80 -27.90 8.86
C ALA A 559 -7.70 -29.10 9.84
N MET A 560 -7.86 -30.33 9.33
CA MET A 560 -7.70 -31.58 10.07
C MET A 560 -6.26 -32.17 10.00
N PHE A 561 -5.35 -31.52 9.27
CA PHE A 561 -3.95 -31.95 9.13
C PHE A 561 -3.04 -31.26 10.16
N SER A 562 -3.23 -29.95 10.35
CA SER A 562 -2.46 -29.16 11.32
C SER A 562 -2.81 -29.55 12.77
N PRO A 563 -1.83 -29.67 13.69
CA PRO A 563 -2.11 -29.99 15.09
C PRO A 563 -2.99 -28.93 15.76
N GLY A 564 -4.15 -29.34 16.27
CA GLY A 564 -5.00 -28.49 17.11
C GLY A 564 -4.39 -28.28 18.50
N TRP A 565 -4.60 -27.09 19.09
CA TRP A 565 -4.16 -26.78 20.47
C TRP A 565 -4.85 -27.63 21.55
N ARG A 566 -5.87 -28.40 21.18
CA ARG A 566 -6.61 -29.34 22.04
C ARG A 566 -7.21 -30.49 21.23
N ALA A 567 -7.35 -31.65 21.85
CA ALA A 567 -7.91 -32.86 21.26
C ALA A 567 -9.42 -32.77 20.86
N SER A 568 -10.08 -31.65 21.14
CA SER A 568 -11.43 -31.36 20.66
C SER A 568 -11.47 -30.51 19.38
N TRP A 569 -10.33 -29.98 18.90
CA TRP A 569 -10.27 -29.15 17.68
C TRP A 569 -10.81 -29.88 16.46
N ASP A 570 -10.40 -31.13 16.25
CA ASP A 570 -10.85 -32.01 15.16
C ASP A 570 -12.41 -32.09 15.07
N ARG A 571 -13.10 -31.99 16.21
CA ARG A 571 -14.57 -31.98 16.30
C ARG A 571 -15.19 -30.58 16.25
N MET A 572 -14.39 -29.54 16.45
CA MET A 572 -14.77 -28.15 16.20
C MET A 572 -14.74 -27.86 14.70
N VAL A 573 -13.78 -28.42 13.96
CA VAL A 573 -13.70 -28.30 12.49
C VAL A 573 -15.01 -28.73 11.82
N GLU A 574 -15.60 -29.86 12.21
CA GLU A 574 -16.92 -30.32 11.72
C GLU A 574 -18.07 -29.30 11.90
N ARG A 575 -17.92 -28.34 12.82
CA ARG A 575 -18.95 -27.33 13.12
C ARG A 575 -18.90 -26.12 12.20
N PHE A 576 -17.78 -25.88 11.52
CA PHE A 576 -17.60 -24.79 10.57
C PHE A 576 -17.18 -25.20 9.15
N ILE A 577 -16.63 -26.40 8.96
CA ILE A 577 -16.38 -27.00 7.65
C ILE A 577 -17.23 -28.27 7.51
N PRO A 578 -17.96 -28.47 6.40
CA PRO A 578 -18.61 -29.75 6.11
C PRO A 578 -17.59 -30.91 6.15
N PRO A 579 -17.93 -32.08 6.71
CA PRO A 579 -16.96 -33.14 6.94
C PRO A 579 -16.73 -34.04 5.72
N TYR A 580 -15.47 -34.21 5.32
CA TYR A 580 -15.02 -35.06 4.20
C TYR A 580 -14.00 -36.10 4.70
N TYR A 581 -14.48 -37.06 5.49
CA TYR A 581 -13.62 -38.02 6.21
C TYR A 581 -12.94 -39.05 5.30
N VAL A 582 -13.55 -39.42 4.17
CA VAL A 582 -12.96 -40.37 3.22
C VAL A 582 -11.80 -39.69 2.50
N GLU A 583 -12.06 -38.50 2.01
CA GLU A 583 -11.15 -37.59 1.29
C GLU A 583 -9.95 -37.27 2.19
N TYR A 584 -10.20 -36.84 3.44
CA TYR A 584 -9.16 -36.65 4.46
C TYR A 584 -8.31 -37.91 4.66
N SER A 585 -8.93 -39.08 4.79
CA SER A 585 -8.20 -40.34 5.02
C SER A 585 -7.34 -40.73 3.81
N VAL A 586 -7.79 -40.44 2.59
CA VAL A 586 -7.03 -40.66 1.36
C VAL A 586 -5.88 -39.66 1.25
N ILE A 587 -6.14 -38.36 1.35
CA ILE A 587 -5.12 -37.31 1.15
C ILE A 587 -4.10 -37.29 2.31
N LYS A 588 -4.49 -37.60 3.55
CA LYS A 588 -3.55 -37.82 4.66
C LYS A 588 -2.63 -39.02 4.41
N ARG A 589 -3.15 -40.09 3.78
CA ARG A 589 -2.32 -41.23 3.34
C ARG A 589 -1.41 -40.82 2.19
N VAL A 590 -1.88 -40.03 1.22
CA VAL A 590 -1.03 -39.46 0.16
C VAL A 590 0.12 -38.67 0.77
N PHE A 591 -0.14 -37.64 1.59
CA PHE A 591 0.91 -36.84 2.24
C PHE A 591 1.89 -37.72 3.02
N GLY A 592 1.38 -38.65 3.83
CA GLY A 592 2.21 -39.60 4.56
C GLY A 592 3.05 -40.51 3.65
N THR A 593 2.56 -40.89 2.48
CA THR A 593 3.31 -41.68 1.49
C THR A 593 4.29 -40.80 0.68
N VAL A 594 4.03 -39.50 0.53
CA VAL A 594 4.91 -38.53 -0.14
C VAL A 594 6.17 -38.22 0.67
N TRP A 595 6.07 -38.19 2.00
CA TRP A 595 7.17 -37.80 2.92
C TRP A 595 7.75 -38.96 3.77
N ASN A 596 7.55 -40.22 3.36
CA ASN A 596 8.16 -41.44 3.95
C ASN A 596 9.19 -42.07 3.00
#